data_AF-A0A0D3IBM0-F1
#
_entry.id   AF-A0A0D3IBM0-F1
#
_cell.length_a   1.000
_cell.length_b   1.000
_cell.length_c   1.000
_cell.angle_alpha   90.00
_cell.angle_beta   90.00
_cell.angle_gamma   90.00
#
_symmetry.space_group_name_H-M   'P 1'
#
loop_
_entity.id
_entity.type
_entity.pdbx_description
1 polymer ?
#
loop_
_entity_poly.entity_id
_entity_poly.type
_entity_poly.pdbx_seq_one_letter_code
_entity_poly.pdbx_strand_id
1 'polypeptide(L)'
;MLLAFSSSRRSALTGAGACALLPIAARADLPIATYCIPGVTAERCRGVFWETGKLYRKQGAESVVVSEGDYRAAVASLSGLQNTLAGLRTQRSAKDLSAAAAEARATLRRTGGWLCTALDEERRYDSEFQLNEALAALDEVDRAGLAGDEAGLAPGFGQTSLLYERALKSLDAFLAGLPELPTAVL
;
A
#
# COMPACT_ATOMS: atom_id res chain seq x y z
N MET A 1 -23.08 -21.24 55.28
CA MET A 1 -22.22 -22.13 54.47
C MET A 1 -21.17 -21.26 53.78
N LEU A 2 -19.89 -21.51 54.08
CA LEU A 2 -18.66 -20.76 53.75
C LEU A 2 -18.36 -20.77 52.22
N LEU A 3 -18.08 -19.62 51.59
CA LEU A 3 -16.77 -19.02 51.16
C LEU A 3 -15.86 -19.85 50.23
N ALA A 4 -15.51 -19.28 49.05
CA ALA A 4 -14.16 -19.14 48.42
C ALA A 4 -14.30 -18.77 46.92
N PHE A 5 -13.90 -17.57 46.45
CA PHE A 5 -12.56 -17.08 46.03
C PHE A 5 -11.90 -17.74 44.78
N SER A 6 -11.84 -16.93 43.71
CA SER A 6 -10.81 -16.73 42.66
C SER A 6 -9.89 -17.86 42.15
N SER A 7 -9.73 -17.94 40.82
CA SER A 7 -8.43 -17.95 40.11
C SER A 7 -8.69 -17.94 38.58
N SER A 8 -8.40 -16.85 37.86
CA SER A 8 -7.11 -16.56 37.19
C SER A 8 -6.48 -17.75 36.46
N ARG A 9 -6.52 -17.72 35.12
CA ARG A 9 -5.51 -18.37 34.24
C ARG A 9 -5.05 -17.37 33.19
N ARG A 10 -4.33 -16.35 33.66
CA ARG A 10 -3.26 -15.71 32.88
C ARG A 10 -2.01 -16.58 32.98
N SER A 11 -1.22 -16.55 31.90
CA SER A 11 0.21 -16.90 31.83
C SER A 11 0.54 -18.41 31.84
N ALA A 12 1.50 -18.93 31.07
CA ALA A 12 2.49 -18.29 30.22
C ALA A 12 3.22 -19.35 29.34
N LEU A 13 3.63 -18.90 28.15
CA LEU A 13 4.94 -19.10 27.51
C LEU A 13 5.55 -20.50 27.47
N THR A 14 5.83 -21.02 26.28
CA THR A 14 7.18 -21.02 25.69
C THR A 14 7.18 -21.74 24.34
N GLY A 15 7.69 -21.07 23.31
CA GLY A 15 7.80 -21.59 21.95
C GLY A 15 8.41 -20.53 21.05
N ALA A 16 9.66 -20.19 21.35
CA ALA A 16 10.46 -19.22 20.63
C ALA A 16 10.65 -19.67 19.18
N GLY A 17 9.96 -18.97 18.27
CA GLY A 17 10.31 -18.90 16.85
C GLY A 17 10.59 -17.44 16.55
N ALA A 18 11.86 -17.06 16.67
CA ALA A 18 12.34 -15.74 16.33
C ALA A 18 12.06 -15.44 14.86
N CYS A 19 11.00 -14.67 14.59
CA CYS A 19 10.87 -13.92 13.35
C CYS A 19 11.13 -12.47 13.72
N ALA A 20 12.24 -11.95 13.21
CA ALA A 20 12.75 -10.62 13.46
C ALA A 20 11.65 -9.57 13.23
N LEU A 21 11.09 -9.05 14.32
CA LEU A 21 10.38 -7.79 14.32
C LEU A 21 11.42 -6.71 14.01
N LEU A 22 11.56 -6.39 12.73
CA LEU A 22 12.19 -5.16 12.31
C LEU A 22 11.52 -4.01 13.09
N PRO A 23 12.30 -3.09 13.69
CA PRO A 23 11.73 -1.93 14.31
C PRO A 23 11.10 -1.09 13.19
N ILE A 24 9.79 -1.16 13.03
CA ILE A 24 9.03 -0.14 12.32
C ILE A 24 9.21 1.12 13.19
N ALA A 25 10.17 1.95 12.82
CA ALA A 25 10.36 3.25 13.42
C ALA A 25 9.06 4.03 13.23
N ALA A 26 8.23 4.04 14.26
CA ALA A 26 7.11 4.96 14.38
C ALA A 26 7.71 6.36 14.53
N ARG A 27 7.89 7.08 13.41
CA ARG A 27 8.09 8.54 13.45
C ARG A 27 7.82 9.23 12.12
N ALA A 28 6.73 9.98 12.15
CA ALA A 28 6.49 11.33 11.62
C ALA A 28 5.07 11.36 11.05
N ASP A 29 4.25 12.29 11.54
CA ASP A 29 2.96 12.65 10.99
C ASP A 29 3.12 12.93 9.48
N LEU A 30 2.82 11.94 8.66
CA LEU A 30 2.66 12.13 7.23
C LEU A 30 1.38 12.96 7.05
N PRO A 31 1.42 14.11 6.36
CA PRO A 31 0.27 14.99 6.24
C PRO A 31 -0.90 14.22 5.63
N ILE A 32 -1.97 14.09 6.42
CA ILE A 32 -3.23 13.50 5.99
C ILE A 32 -3.80 14.42 4.90
N ALA A 33 -3.97 13.88 3.69
CA ALA A 33 -4.54 14.61 2.56
C ALA A 33 -5.88 15.25 2.96
N THR A 34 -5.95 16.57 2.83
CA THR A 34 -7.12 17.39 3.14
C THR A 34 -8.30 16.98 2.24
N TYR A 35 -9.43 16.66 2.86
CA TYR A 35 -10.65 16.19 2.18
C TYR A 35 -11.15 17.18 1.12
N CYS A 36 -11.50 16.66 -0.07
CA CYS A 36 -12.28 17.36 -1.10
C CYS A 36 -13.68 17.74 -0.61
N ILE A 37 -14.16 18.93 -0.98
CA ILE A 37 -15.57 19.31 -0.85
C ILE A 37 -16.41 18.46 -1.85
N PRO A 38 -17.52 17.82 -1.42
CA PRO A 38 -18.37 17.05 -2.33
C PRO A 38 -18.92 17.93 -3.46
N GLY A 39 -18.82 17.45 -4.70
CA GLY A 39 -19.23 18.19 -5.92
C GLY A 39 -18.07 18.84 -6.69
N VAL A 40 -16.85 18.79 -6.16
CA VAL A 40 -15.64 19.24 -6.84
C VAL A 40 -14.96 18.04 -7.50
N THR A 41 -14.62 18.13 -8.80
CA THR A 41 -13.88 17.07 -9.50
C THR A 41 -12.51 16.87 -8.82
N ALA A 42 -12.00 15.63 -8.81
CA ALA A 42 -10.72 15.29 -8.16
C ALA A 42 -9.56 16.21 -8.61
N GLU A 43 -9.61 16.67 -9.86
CA GLU A 43 -8.69 17.63 -10.46
C GLU A 43 -8.73 19.01 -9.77
N ARG A 44 -9.94 19.57 -9.57
CA ARG A 44 -10.12 20.85 -8.88
C ARG A 44 -9.69 20.80 -7.40
N CYS A 45 -9.83 19.67 -6.73
CA CYS A 45 -9.30 19.51 -5.37
C CYS A 45 -7.77 19.47 -5.31
N ARG A 46 -7.15 18.87 -6.34
CA ARG A 46 -5.69 18.74 -6.46
C ARG A 46 -5.03 20.03 -6.95
N GLY A 47 -5.80 21.10 -7.14
CA GLY A 47 -5.29 22.43 -7.49
C GLY A 47 -4.83 22.55 -8.94
N VAL A 48 -5.22 21.61 -9.80
CA VAL A 48 -4.90 21.64 -11.22
C VAL A 48 -6.21 21.45 -11.97
N PHE A 49 -6.68 22.47 -12.67
CA PHE A 49 -7.88 22.35 -13.49
C PHE A 49 -7.65 22.87 -14.90
N TRP A 50 -8.24 22.15 -15.85
CA TRP A 50 -8.31 22.55 -17.24
C TRP A 50 -9.52 23.46 -17.44
N GLU A 51 -9.27 24.71 -17.80
CA GLU A 51 -10.33 25.59 -18.28
C GLU A 51 -9.85 26.25 -19.57
N THR A 52 -10.62 26.07 -20.66
CA THR A 52 -10.35 26.70 -21.97
C THR A 52 -8.94 26.46 -22.55
N GLY A 53 -8.44 25.23 -22.44
CA GLY A 53 -7.14 24.86 -23.02
C GLY A 53 -5.92 25.42 -22.28
N LYS A 54 -6.11 25.99 -21.08
CA LYS A 54 -5.03 26.43 -20.19
C LYS A 54 -5.09 25.67 -18.88
N LEU A 55 -3.93 25.17 -18.45
CA LEU A 55 -3.73 24.51 -17.16
C LEU A 55 -3.58 25.59 -16.09
N TYR A 56 -4.61 25.78 -15.26
CA TYR A 56 -4.52 26.69 -14.13
C TYR A 56 -3.96 25.94 -12.92
N ARG A 57 -2.75 26.32 -12.50
CA ARG A 57 -2.10 25.82 -11.29
C ARG A 57 -2.51 26.68 -10.10
N LYS A 58 -2.93 26.04 -9.01
CA LYS A 58 -2.99 26.66 -7.70
C LYS A 58 -1.55 26.93 -7.25
N GLN A 59 -1.19 28.20 -7.08
CA GLN A 59 0.07 28.58 -6.45
C GLN A 59 0.15 27.88 -5.08
N GLY A 60 1.18 27.05 -4.86
CA GLY A 60 1.38 26.29 -3.62
C GLY A 60 1.32 24.76 -3.74
N ALA A 61 1.18 24.17 -4.93
CA ALA A 61 1.50 22.76 -5.15
C ALA A 61 3.03 22.56 -5.19
N GLU A 62 3.70 22.92 -4.10
CA GLU A 62 5.13 22.69 -3.93
C GLU A 62 5.37 21.17 -3.91
N SER A 63 6.31 20.70 -4.74
CA SER A 63 6.89 19.37 -4.55
C SER A 63 7.40 19.30 -3.11
N VAL A 64 6.92 18.33 -2.34
CA VAL A 64 7.42 18.12 -0.98
C VAL A 64 8.90 17.85 -1.12
N VAL A 65 9.74 18.67 -0.48
CA VAL A 65 11.18 18.43 -0.51
C VAL A 65 11.46 17.25 0.41
N VAL A 66 12.02 16.19 -0.17
CA VAL A 66 12.25 14.92 0.52
C VAL A 66 13.74 14.65 0.57
N SER A 67 14.23 14.20 1.73
CA SER A 67 15.63 13.78 1.84
C SER A 67 15.87 12.51 1.02
N GLU A 68 17.02 12.39 0.35
CA GLU A 68 17.34 11.19 -0.43
C GLU A 68 17.28 9.91 0.41
N GLY A 69 17.69 10.02 1.69
CA GLY A 69 17.66 8.92 2.65
C GLY A 69 16.24 8.41 2.91
N ASP A 70 15.30 9.33 3.15
CA ASP A 70 13.91 8.98 3.42
C ASP A 70 13.24 8.38 2.17
N TYR A 71 13.53 8.95 1.00
CA TYR A 71 13.02 8.45 -0.28
C TYR A 71 13.49 7.00 -0.53
N ARG A 72 14.81 6.75 -0.43
CA ARG A 72 15.37 5.40 -0.62
C ARG A 72 14.86 4.41 0.41
N ALA A 73 14.70 4.83 1.67
CA ALA A 73 14.13 3.98 2.72
C ALA A 73 12.67 3.60 2.42
N ALA A 74 11.86 4.54 1.92
CA ALA A 74 10.48 4.28 1.52
C ALA A 74 10.39 3.33 0.32
N VAL A 75 11.22 3.52 -0.70
CA VAL A 75 11.30 2.59 -1.85
C VAL A 75 11.71 1.20 -1.37
N ALA A 76 12.75 1.09 -0.54
CA ALA A 76 13.19 -0.18 0.03
C ALA A 76 12.10 -0.87 0.87
N SER A 77 11.32 -0.11 1.62
CA SER A 77 10.17 -0.61 2.38
C SER A 77 9.11 -1.23 1.46
N LEU A 78 8.76 -0.55 0.35
CA LEU A 78 7.82 -1.10 -0.63
C LEU A 78 8.37 -2.30 -1.40
N SER A 79 9.67 -2.32 -1.72
CA SER A 79 10.31 -3.52 -2.28
C SER A 79 10.31 -4.68 -1.28
N GLY A 80 10.49 -4.42 0.01
CA GLY A 80 10.35 -5.44 1.07
C GLY A 80 8.92 -5.99 1.16
N LEU A 81 7.92 -5.12 1.03
CA LEU A 81 6.52 -5.52 0.95
C LEU A 81 6.25 -6.40 -0.28
N GLN A 82 6.75 -6.01 -1.46
CA GLN A 82 6.62 -6.80 -2.69
C GLN A 82 7.22 -8.20 -2.53
N ASN A 83 8.42 -8.30 -1.98
CA ASN A 83 9.09 -9.59 -1.77
C ASN A 83 8.31 -10.48 -0.79
N THR A 84 7.74 -9.87 0.26
CA THR A 84 6.89 -10.56 1.22
C THR A 84 5.65 -11.12 0.55
N LEU A 85 4.96 -10.31 -0.26
CA LEU A 85 3.77 -10.74 -1.00
C LEU A 85 4.11 -11.84 -2.03
N ALA A 86 5.20 -11.69 -2.78
CA ALA A 86 5.65 -12.69 -3.74
C ALA A 86 5.90 -14.06 -3.07
N GLY A 87 6.44 -14.06 -1.85
CA GLY A 87 6.65 -15.28 -1.06
C GLY A 87 5.37 -15.99 -0.59
N LEU A 88 4.25 -15.28 -0.48
CA LEU A 88 2.97 -15.85 -0.03
C LEU A 88 2.22 -16.62 -1.13
N ARG A 89 2.56 -16.37 -2.41
CA ARG A 89 1.86 -16.90 -3.58
C ARG A 89 1.68 -18.43 -3.56
N THR A 90 2.67 -19.17 -3.10
CA THR A 90 2.71 -20.64 -3.24
C THR A 90 2.27 -21.42 -2.00
N GLN A 91 2.01 -20.74 -0.87
CA GLN A 91 1.93 -21.40 0.44
C GLN A 91 0.66 -21.10 1.24
N ARG A 92 -0.28 -20.31 0.69
CA ARG A 92 -1.35 -19.68 1.48
C ARG A 92 -2.73 -19.89 0.88
N SER A 93 -3.73 -19.92 1.76
CA SER A 93 -5.14 -20.01 1.36
C SER A 93 -5.64 -18.70 0.74
N ALA A 94 -6.74 -18.73 -0.01
CA ALA A 94 -7.36 -17.52 -0.58
C ALA A 94 -7.66 -16.45 0.48
N LYS A 95 -8.06 -16.89 1.69
CA LYS A 95 -8.32 -16.00 2.83
C LYS A 95 -7.05 -15.32 3.35
N ASP A 96 -5.94 -16.05 3.41
CA ASP A 96 -4.65 -15.49 3.80
C ASP A 96 -4.14 -14.48 2.76
N LEU A 97 -4.35 -14.77 1.47
CA LEU A 97 -3.99 -13.85 0.37
C LEU A 97 -4.82 -12.57 0.42
N SER A 98 -6.12 -12.65 0.72
CA SER A 98 -6.99 -11.47 0.91
C SER A 98 -6.53 -10.62 2.09
N ALA A 99 -6.25 -11.23 3.25
CA ALA A 99 -5.74 -10.50 4.41
C ALA A 99 -4.42 -9.78 4.12
N ALA A 100 -3.47 -10.46 3.47
CA ALA A 100 -2.20 -9.86 3.06
C ALA A 100 -2.40 -8.73 2.04
N ALA A 101 -3.34 -8.87 1.09
CA ALA A 101 -3.65 -7.83 0.13
C ALA A 101 -4.25 -6.58 0.79
N ALA A 102 -5.13 -6.75 1.77
CA ALA A 102 -5.72 -5.64 2.53
C ALA A 102 -4.65 -4.85 3.32
N GLU A 103 -3.74 -5.55 4.00
CA GLU A 103 -2.61 -4.92 4.71
C GLU A 103 -1.65 -4.21 3.75
N ALA A 104 -1.33 -4.85 2.62
CA ALA A 104 -0.49 -4.27 1.58
C ALA A 104 -1.08 -2.98 1.01
N ARG A 105 -2.40 -2.92 0.76
CA ARG A 105 -3.06 -1.71 0.27
C ARG A 105 -2.91 -0.53 1.21
N ALA A 106 -3.07 -0.74 2.51
CA ALA A 106 -2.94 0.33 3.50
C ALA A 106 -1.52 0.90 3.54
N THR A 107 -0.51 0.03 3.37
CA THR A 107 0.90 0.44 3.30
C THR A 107 1.20 1.14 1.98
N LEU A 108 0.81 0.54 0.86
CA LEU A 108 1.02 1.07 -0.49
C LEU A 108 0.36 2.44 -0.68
N ARG A 109 -0.87 2.63 -0.19
CA ARG A 109 -1.56 3.93 -0.28
C ARG A 109 -0.84 5.03 0.49
N ARG A 110 -0.30 4.73 1.68
CA ARG A 110 0.43 5.70 2.50
C ARG A 110 1.80 6.01 1.92
N THR A 111 2.63 4.98 1.74
CA THR A 111 4.02 5.14 1.32
C THR A 111 4.14 5.46 -0.17
N GLY A 112 3.39 4.75 -1.03
CA GLY A 112 3.36 5.00 -2.47
C GLY A 112 2.76 6.37 -2.80
N GLY A 113 1.69 6.78 -2.11
CA GLY A 113 1.11 8.12 -2.26
C GLY A 113 2.11 9.21 -1.90
N TRP A 114 2.82 9.05 -0.78
CA TRP A 114 3.88 9.98 -0.38
C TRP A 114 5.03 10.03 -1.41
N LEU A 115 5.50 8.88 -1.92
CA LEU A 115 6.54 8.83 -2.95
C LEU A 115 6.14 9.60 -4.21
N CYS A 116 4.89 9.47 -4.68
CA CYS A 116 4.41 10.22 -5.84
C CYS A 116 4.47 11.75 -5.62
N THR A 117 4.22 12.23 -4.39
CA THR A 117 4.29 13.67 -4.08
C THR A 117 5.72 14.23 -4.11
N ALA A 118 6.74 13.39 -4.00
CA ALA A 118 8.14 13.76 -4.09
C ALA A 118 8.65 13.93 -5.54
N LEU A 119 7.83 13.55 -6.52
CA LEU A 119 8.15 13.62 -7.95
C LEU A 119 7.66 14.93 -8.58
N ASP A 120 8.25 15.29 -9.71
CA ASP A 120 7.72 16.34 -10.60
C ASP A 120 6.36 15.96 -11.20
N GLU A 121 5.67 16.94 -11.77
CA GLU A 121 4.27 16.81 -12.23
C GLU A 121 4.07 15.71 -13.29
N GLU A 122 4.99 15.60 -14.25
CA GLU A 122 4.90 14.61 -15.33
C GLU A 122 5.07 13.19 -14.76
N ARG A 123 6.14 12.96 -14.00
CA ARG A 123 6.40 11.66 -13.38
C ARG A 123 5.40 11.29 -12.29
N ARG A 124 4.89 12.28 -11.56
CA ARG A 124 3.86 12.09 -10.54
C ARG A 124 2.59 11.54 -11.14
N TYR A 125 2.14 12.07 -12.28
CA TYR A 125 0.92 11.60 -12.93
C TYR A 125 1.01 10.12 -13.31
N ASP A 126 2.10 9.72 -13.97
CA ASP A 126 2.34 8.33 -14.37
C ASP A 126 2.48 7.41 -13.15
N SER A 127 3.21 7.84 -12.12
CA SER A 127 3.40 7.08 -10.89
C SER A 127 2.10 6.93 -10.10
N GLU A 128 1.26 7.98 -10.03
CA GLU A 128 -0.06 7.91 -9.40
C GLU A 128 -1.00 6.98 -10.18
N PHE A 129 -0.94 6.98 -11.52
CA PHE A 129 -1.71 6.06 -12.34
C PHE A 129 -1.34 4.61 -12.01
N GLN A 130 -0.05 4.28 -12.05
CA GLN A 130 0.46 2.93 -11.72
C GLN A 130 0.16 2.53 -10.26
N LEU A 131 0.29 3.46 -9.32
CA LEU A 131 -0.09 3.26 -7.92
C LEU A 131 -1.56 2.87 -7.78
N ASN A 132 -2.45 3.59 -8.47
CA ASN A 132 -3.88 3.31 -8.43
C ASN A 132 -4.23 1.97 -9.08
N GLU A 133 -3.55 1.58 -10.17
CA GLU A 133 -3.70 0.24 -10.75
C GLU A 133 -3.29 -0.86 -9.77
N ALA A 134 -2.15 -0.71 -9.09
CA ALA A 134 -1.70 -1.67 -8.08
C ALA A 134 -2.69 -1.76 -6.90
N LEU A 135 -3.21 -0.63 -6.42
CA LEU A 135 -4.21 -0.59 -5.36
C LEU A 135 -5.54 -1.24 -5.78
N ALA A 136 -5.96 -1.06 -7.03
CA ALA A 136 -7.17 -1.68 -7.57
C ALA A 136 -7.00 -3.18 -7.74
N ALA A 137 -5.84 -3.65 -8.22
CA ALA A 137 -5.56 -5.08 -8.36
C ALA A 137 -5.54 -5.79 -7.00
N LEU A 138 -4.95 -5.17 -5.96
CA LEU A 138 -5.01 -5.71 -4.60
C LEU A 138 -6.44 -5.70 -4.02
N ASP A 139 -7.29 -4.74 -4.41
CA ASP A 139 -8.71 -4.70 -4.02
C ASP A 139 -9.51 -5.84 -4.66
N GLU A 140 -9.21 -6.18 -5.92
CA GLU A 140 -9.80 -7.33 -6.59
C GLU A 140 -9.44 -8.65 -5.90
N VAL A 141 -8.17 -8.80 -5.46
CA VAL A 141 -7.73 -9.97 -4.68
C VAL A 141 -8.52 -10.08 -3.38
N ASP A 142 -8.63 -8.99 -2.64
CA ASP A 142 -9.34 -8.98 -1.36
C ASP A 142 -10.82 -9.36 -1.54
N ARG A 143 -11.49 -8.76 -2.53
CA ARG A 143 -12.87 -9.11 -2.88
C ARG A 143 -13.03 -10.57 -3.29
N ALA A 144 -12.10 -11.12 -4.08
CA ALA A 144 -12.13 -12.52 -4.49
C ALA A 144 -11.92 -13.47 -3.30
N GLY A 145 -10.95 -13.18 -2.43
CA GLY A 145 -10.69 -14.00 -1.24
C GLY A 145 -11.84 -13.97 -0.23
N LEU A 146 -12.57 -12.86 -0.13
CA LEU A 146 -13.79 -12.76 0.70
C LEU A 146 -14.98 -13.51 0.10
N ALA A 147 -15.10 -13.53 -1.24
CA ALA A 147 -16.12 -14.32 -1.94
C ALA A 147 -15.85 -15.84 -1.84
N GLY A 148 -14.57 -16.21 -1.69
CA GLY A 148 -14.10 -17.59 -1.67
C GLY A 148 -13.85 -18.11 -3.09
N ASP A 149 -12.81 -18.94 -3.25
CA ASP A 149 -12.54 -19.60 -4.53
C ASP A 149 -13.56 -20.72 -4.79
N GLU A 150 -13.87 -20.97 -6.08
CA GLU A 150 -14.77 -22.05 -6.48
C GLU A 150 -14.28 -23.42 -5.97
N ALA A 151 -15.20 -24.19 -5.39
CA ALA A 151 -14.90 -25.51 -4.83
C ALA A 151 -14.49 -26.48 -5.96
N GLY A 152 -13.30 -27.09 -5.82
CA GLY A 152 -12.83 -28.15 -6.72
C GLY A 152 -11.60 -27.80 -7.57
N LEU A 153 -11.11 -26.56 -7.51
CA LEU A 153 -9.86 -26.18 -8.17
C LEU A 153 -8.64 -26.58 -7.33
N ALA A 154 -7.56 -26.96 -8.01
CA ALA A 154 -6.28 -27.22 -7.36
C ALA A 154 -5.74 -25.93 -6.68
N PRO A 155 -5.02 -26.04 -5.55
CA PRO A 155 -4.40 -24.88 -4.90
C PRO A 155 -3.55 -24.09 -5.90
N GLY A 156 -3.72 -22.77 -5.92
CA GLY A 156 -2.99 -21.88 -6.84
C GLY A 156 -3.64 -21.67 -8.22
N PHE A 157 -4.70 -22.40 -8.56
CA PHE A 157 -5.49 -22.22 -9.79
C PHE A 157 -6.84 -21.53 -9.55
N GLY A 158 -7.11 -21.11 -8.32
CA GLY A 158 -8.28 -20.31 -7.97
C GLY A 158 -8.22 -18.89 -8.53
N GLN A 159 -9.38 -18.27 -8.71
CA GLN A 159 -9.49 -16.89 -9.19
C GLN A 159 -8.66 -15.92 -8.33
N THR A 160 -8.66 -16.10 -7.02
CA THR A 160 -7.85 -15.29 -6.09
C THR A 160 -6.36 -15.38 -6.41
N SER A 161 -5.87 -16.56 -6.79
CA SER A 161 -4.44 -16.76 -7.12
C SER A 161 -4.03 -16.08 -8.42
N LEU A 162 -4.91 -16.09 -9.44
CA LEU A 162 -4.66 -15.39 -10.71
C LEU A 162 -4.69 -13.87 -10.53
N LEU A 163 -5.66 -13.36 -9.78
CA LEU A 163 -5.73 -11.94 -9.43
C LEU A 163 -4.52 -11.52 -8.59
N TYR A 164 -4.03 -12.39 -7.73
CA TYR A 164 -2.83 -12.12 -6.92
C TYR A 164 -1.59 -11.95 -7.79
N GLU A 165 -1.41 -12.79 -8.81
CA GLU A 165 -0.32 -12.61 -9.77
C GLU A 165 -0.43 -11.28 -10.52
N ARG A 166 -1.64 -10.90 -10.95
CA ARG A 166 -1.87 -9.58 -11.58
C ARG A 166 -1.49 -8.45 -10.63
N ALA A 167 -1.91 -8.52 -9.36
CA ALA A 167 -1.59 -7.50 -8.36
C ALA A 167 -0.08 -7.36 -8.12
N LEU A 168 0.65 -8.47 -8.08
CA LEU A 168 2.12 -8.44 -7.99
C LEU A 168 2.74 -7.76 -9.21
N LYS A 169 2.28 -8.08 -10.43
CA LYS A 169 2.78 -7.43 -11.65
C LYS A 169 2.51 -5.92 -11.67
N SER A 170 1.33 -5.49 -11.23
CA SER A 170 1.02 -4.06 -11.11
C SER A 170 1.88 -3.35 -10.06
N LEU A 171 2.17 -4.01 -8.94
CA LEU A 171 3.09 -3.48 -7.93
C LEU A 171 4.53 -3.38 -8.46
N ASP A 172 5.01 -4.40 -9.19
CA ASP A 172 6.32 -4.39 -9.82
C ASP A 172 6.43 -3.26 -10.86
N ALA A 173 5.39 -3.04 -11.65
CA ALA A 173 5.33 -1.95 -12.62
C ALA A 173 5.43 -0.58 -11.95
N PHE A 174 4.69 -0.37 -10.84
CA PHE A 174 4.80 0.85 -10.05
C PHE A 174 6.22 1.05 -9.51
N LEU A 175 6.82 0.03 -8.90
CA LEU A 175 8.18 0.12 -8.35
C LEU A 175 9.24 0.38 -9.43
N ALA A 176 9.10 -0.25 -10.60
CA ALA A 176 10.00 -0.03 -11.73
C ALA A 176 9.83 1.36 -12.38
N GLY A 177 8.65 1.97 -12.23
CA GLY A 177 8.36 3.33 -12.71
C GLY A 177 8.93 4.44 -11.82
N LEU A 178 9.33 4.13 -10.59
CA LEU A 178 9.89 5.13 -9.67
C LEU A 178 11.34 5.50 -10.06
N PRO A 179 11.70 6.80 -10.06
CA PRO A 179 13.07 7.21 -10.29
C PRO A 179 13.98 6.86 -9.10
N GLU A 180 15.29 6.75 -9.34
CA GLU A 180 16.30 6.44 -8.31
C GLU A 180 16.38 7.52 -7.21
N LEU A 181 16.04 8.77 -7.55
CA LEU A 181 16.07 9.93 -6.66
C LEU A 181 14.80 10.77 -6.85
N PRO A 182 14.34 11.48 -5.80
CA PRO A 182 13.20 12.39 -5.92
C PRO A 182 13.56 13.62 -6.77
N THR A 183 12.57 14.29 -7.34
CA THR A 183 12.84 15.44 -8.24
C THR A 183 13.24 16.70 -7.46
N ALA A 184 12.83 16.82 -6.19
CA ALA A 184 13.26 17.88 -5.28
C ALA A 184 14.05 17.25 -4.12
N VAL A 185 15.37 17.36 -4.19
CA VAL A 185 16.31 16.90 -3.16
C VAL A 185 16.67 18.09 -2.25
N LEU A 186 16.61 17.87 -0.92
CA LEU A 186 17.16 18.80 0.10
C LEU A 186 18.69 18.76 0.11
#